data_AF-A0A950B3G9-F1
#
_entry.id   AF-A0A950B3G9-F1
#
_cell.length_a   1.000
_cell.length_b   1.000
_cell.length_c   1.000
_cell.angle_alpha   90.00
_cell.angle_beta   90.00
_cell.angle_gamma   90.00
#
_symmetry.space_group_name_H-M   'P 1'
#
loop_
_entity.id
_entity.type
_entity.pdbx_description
1 polymer ?
#
loop_
_entity_poly.entity_id
_entity_poly.type
_entity_poly.pdbx_seq_one_letter_code
_entity_poly.pdbx_strand_id
1 'polypeptide(L)'
;MTLVADLDLPELDFGDPDLVGEAYHQRLAALREQSWLARSPVAVVVLDRAAGEFFLRAKATSFPGRQIAELFGITAGPLYEHIDANILNLSDATHRRLRSIVGGAFTPAAANRWRPVMRQILGQLWDGLDGDAIGGVEFVTALAKPYPALTIATILGAPVEDAARLHEWSTWVQRQFDIRALSTDLARIEAAVVEVYDYVDSLLAQGPDPSSLLGALRAAEAEGERLSHVECVNLAVNVLAGAIDTTQSQLSHAAHLFALEPEQWAMLSRSSDLVPAAVTEVLRVEPVTPFTARLCLEDIEYTDVVFPAGTIVAICA
;
A
#
# COMPACT_ATOMS: atom_id res chain seq x y z
N MET A 1 -24.60 -15.11 -22.18
CA MET A 1 -23.63 -14.16 -21.63
C MET A 1 -22.31 -14.39 -22.34
N THR A 2 -21.53 -13.33 -22.54
CA THR A 2 -20.28 -13.38 -23.33
C THR A 2 -19.10 -13.57 -22.37
N LEU A 3 -18.13 -14.42 -22.72
CA LEU A 3 -16.91 -14.53 -21.91
C LEU A 3 -16.11 -13.24 -22.04
N VAL A 4 -15.52 -12.77 -20.94
CA VAL A 4 -14.66 -11.58 -20.97
C VAL A 4 -13.48 -11.71 -21.94
N ALA A 5 -13.02 -12.95 -22.17
CA ALA A 5 -11.98 -13.26 -23.15
C ALA A 5 -12.41 -12.97 -24.60
N ASP A 6 -13.71 -13.09 -24.91
CA ASP A 6 -14.27 -12.91 -26.25
C ASP A 6 -14.62 -11.45 -26.58
N LEU A 7 -14.50 -10.55 -25.60
CA LEU A 7 -14.73 -9.12 -25.80
C LEU A 7 -13.54 -8.46 -26.51
N ASP A 8 -13.87 -7.63 -27.50
CA ASP A 8 -12.94 -6.68 -28.09
C ASP A 8 -12.80 -5.48 -27.14
N LEU A 9 -11.71 -5.47 -26.36
CA LEU A 9 -11.46 -4.50 -25.29
C LEU A 9 -10.24 -3.65 -25.63
N PRO A 10 -10.26 -2.34 -25.31
CA PRO A 10 -9.08 -1.51 -25.48
C PRO A 10 -7.98 -1.94 -24.50
N GLU A 11 -6.71 -1.76 -24.90
CA GLU A 11 -5.56 -2.22 -24.12
C GLU A 11 -5.04 -1.15 -23.12
N LEU A 12 -4.60 -1.60 -21.95
CA LEU A 12 -3.90 -0.80 -20.97
C LEU A 12 -2.69 -1.58 -20.45
N ASP A 13 -1.49 -1.09 -20.78
CA ASP A 13 -0.25 -1.66 -20.29
C ASP A 13 0.29 -0.84 -19.11
N PHE A 14 0.17 -1.39 -17.89
CA PHE A 14 0.76 -0.78 -16.70
C PHE A 14 2.30 -0.88 -16.67
N GLY A 15 2.90 -1.67 -17.56
CA GLY A 15 4.35 -1.76 -17.74
C GLY A 15 4.94 -0.65 -18.62
N ASP A 16 4.11 0.17 -19.26
CA ASP A 16 4.56 1.28 -20.11
C ASP A 16 5.24 2.36 -19.24
N PRO A 17 6.56 2.61 -19.43
CA PRO A 17 7.29 3.59 -18.63
C PRO A 17 6.84 5.04 -18.90
N ASP A 18 6.17 5.30 -20.01
CA ASP A 18 5.65 6.62 -20.36
C ASP A 18 4.24 6.88 -19.78
N LEU A 19 3.61 5.84 -19.22
CA LEU A 19 2.29 5.91 -18.61
C LEU A 19 2.37 6.44 -17.16
N VAL A 20 2.81 7.69 -17.03
CA VAL A 20 3.00 8.38 -15.74
C VAL A 20 2.36 9.77 -15.73
N GLY A 21 1.99 10.26 -14.54
CA GLY A 21 1.44 11.60 -14.34
C GLY A 21 0.25 11.91 -15.25
N GLU A 22 0.29 13.04 -15.95
CA GLU A 22 -0.81 13.48 -16.83
C GLU A 22 -1.12 12.47 -17.96
N ALA A 23 -0.10 11.79 -18.51
CA ALA A 23 -0.31 10.80 -19.57
C ALA A 23 -1.13 9.59 -19.06
N TYR A 24 -0.90 9.18 -17.82
CA TYR A 24 -1.69 8.14 -17.15
C TYR A 24 -3.17 8.54 -17.05
N HIS A 25 -3.44 9.75 -16.56
CA HIS A 25 -4.80 10.28 -16.40
C HIS A 25 -5.54 10.41 -17.74
N GLN A 26 -4.88 10.97 -18.76
CA GLN A 26 -5.45 11.09 -20.11
C GLN A 26 -5.75 9.72 -20.73
N ARG A 27 -4.86 8.74 -20.52
CA ARG A 27 -5.08 7.39 -21.02
C ARG A 27 -6.29 6.74 -20.37
N LEU A 28 -6.43 6.82 -19.04
CA LEU A 28 -7.60 6.27 -18.34
C LEU A 28 -8.90 6.96 -18.76
N ALA A 29 -8.90 8.28 -18.91
CA ALA A 29 -10.07 9.02 -19.37
C ALA A 29 -10.51 8.55 -20.76
N ALA A 30 -9.58 8.44 -21.71
CA ALA A 30 -9.86 7.98 -23.07
C ALA A 30 -10.35 6.52 -23.13
N LEU A 31 -9.87 5.65 -22.22
CA LEU A 31 -10.33 4.26 -22.13
C LEU A 31 -11.77 4.17 -21.59
N ARG A 32 -12.10 4.95 -20.55
CA ARG A 32 -13.45 5.00 -19.95
C ARG A 32 -14.52 5.44 -20.94
N GLU A 33 -14.17 6.24 -21.94
CA GLU A 33 -15.09 6.64 -23.02
C GLU A 33 -15.41 5.48 -23.99
N GLN A 34 -14.52 4.51 -24.12
CA GLN A 34 -14.65 3.38 -25.05
C GLN A 34 -15.36 2.19 -24.39
N SER A 35 -15.00 1.88 -23.15
CA SER A 35 -15.50 0.71 -22.43
C SER A 35 -15.30 0.87 -20.92
N TRP A 36 -16.14 0.19 -20.14
CA TRP A 36 -15.94 0.06 -18.68
C TRP A 36 -14.87 -0.97 -18.32
N LEU A 37 -14.40 -1.74 -19.32
CA LEU A 37 -13.31 -2.71 -19.23
C LEU A 37 -12.17 -2.33 -20.18
N ALA A 38 -10.95 -2.60 -19.76
CA ALA A 38 -9.77 -2.67 -20.61
C ALA A 38 -9.03 -4.00 -20.40
N ARG A 39 -8.15 -4.36 -21.34
CA ARG A 39 -7.31 -5.55 -21.26
C ARG A 39 -5.88 -5.15 -20.92
N SER A 40 -5.27 -5.81 -19.95
CA SER A 40 -3.83 -5.71 -19.70
C SER A 40 -3.15 -7.08 -19.92
N PRO A 41 -1.81 -7.15 -19.97
CA PRO A 41 -1.10 -8.42 -20.18
C PRO A 41 -1.43 -9.52 -19.16
N VAL A 42 -1.80 -9.15 -17.92
CA VAL A 42 -2.01 -10.09 -16.81
C VAL A 42 -3.40 -10.01 -16.18
N ALA A 43 -4.24 -9.06 -16.59
CA ALA A 43 -5.55 -8.82 -15.97
C ALA A 43 -6.57 -8.23 -16.94
N VAL A 44 -7.84 -8.32 -16.54
CA VAL A 44 -8.91 -7.46 -17.07
C VAL A 44 -9.03 -6.25 -16.14
N VAL A 45 -8.94 -5.05 -16.69
CA VAL A 45 -8.98 -3.80 -15.93
C VAL A 45 -10.41 -3.27 -15.90
N VAL A 46 -10.95 -3.05 -14.72
CA VAL A 46 -12.22 -2.38 -14.47
C VAL A 46 -11.96 -0.89 -14.30
N LEU A 47 -12.63 -0.09 -15.13
CA LEU A 47 -12.42 1.35 -15.24
C LEU A 47 -13.55 2.18 -14.62
N ASP A 48 -14.72 1.59 -14.42
CA ASP A 48 -15.85 2.26 -13.78
C ASP A 48 -15.98 1.90 -12.30
N ARG A 49 -16.56 2.84 -11.54
CA ARG A 49 -16.71 2.74 -10.09
C ARG A 49 -17.66 1.63 -9.66
N ALA A 50 -18.77 1.43 -10.36
CA ALA A 50 -19.81 0.50 -9.92
C ALA A 50 -19.33 -0.96 -10.05
N ALA A 51 -18.65 -1.28 -11.15
CA ALA A 51 -18.01 -2.58 -11.31
C ALA A 51 -16.85 -2.76 -10.31
N GLY A 52 -16.06 -1.71 -10.08
CA GLY A 52 -14.98 -1.76 -9.09
C GLY A 52 -15.50 -2.08 -7.69
N GLU A 53 -16.55 -1.40 -7.24
CA GLU A 53 -17.21 -1.68 -5.96
C GLU A 53 -17.80 -3.10 -5.90
N PHE A 54 -18.34 -3.61 -7.01
CA PHE A 54 -18.84 -4.98 -7.11
C PHE A 54 -17.72 -6.00 -6.86
N PHE A 55 -16.63 -5.93 -7.63
CA PHE A 55 -15.52 -6.88 -7.50
C PHE A 55 -14.81 -6.77 -6.14
N LEU A 56 -14.69 -5.57 -5.56
CA LEU A 56 -14.14 -5.40 -4.21
C LEU A 56 -14.98 -6.10 -3.13
N ARG A 57 -16.29 -6.25 -3.34
CA ARG A 57 -17.24 -6.86 -2.39
C ARG A 57 -17.58 -8.31 -2.74
N ALA A 58 -17.17 -8.80 -3.91
CA ALA A 58 -17.46 -10.15 -4.38
C ALA A 58 -16.79 -11.18 -3.46
N LYS A 59 -17.61 -12.06 -2.86
CA LYS A 59 -17.13 -13.08 -1.91
C LYS A 59 -16.27 -14.15 -2.57
N ALA A 60 -16.55 -14.46 -3.84
CA ALA A 60 -15.80 -15.44 -4.61
C ALA A 60 -14.55 -14.83 -5.26
N THR A 61 -13.90 -13.92 -4.55
CA THR A 61 -12.63 -13.34 -4.98
C THR A 61 -11.61 -13.35 -3.87
N SER A 62 -10.33 -13.43 -4.23
CA SER A 62 -9.20 -13.25 -3.32
C SER A 62 -8.21 -12.23 -3.89
N PHE A 63 -7.21 -11.83 -3.10
CA PHE A 63 -6.09 -11.08 -3.66
C PHE A 63 -5.18 -12.03 -4.46
N PRO A 64 -4.68 -11.64 -5.66
CA PRO A 64 -3.97 -12.54 -6.58
C PRO A 64 -2.45 -12.61 -6.34
N GLY A 65 -1.93 -12.28 -5.15
CA GLY A 65 -0.48 -12.16 -4.94
C GLY A 65 0.28 -13.45 -5.21
N ARG A 66 -0.27 -14.61 -4.82
CA ARG A 66 0.30 -15.94 -5.10
C ARG A 66 0.31 -16.25 -6.59
N GLN A 67 -0.80 -16.03 -7.28
CA GLN A 67 -0.93 -16.27 -8.72
C GLN A 67 0.03 -15.39 -9.52
N ILE A 68 0.21 -14.13 -9.11
CA ILE A 68 1.18 -13.24 -9.73
C ILE A 68 2.59 -13.78 -9.50
N ALA A 69 2.97 -14.16 -8.27
CA ALA A 69 4.29 -14.73 -8.00
C ALA A 69 4.57 -15.97 -8.88
N GLU A 70 3.61 -16.88 -8.98
CA GLU A 70 3.70 -18.09 -9.81
C GLU A 70 3.89 -17.76 -11.30
N LEU A 71 3.21 -16.74 -11.84
CA LEU A 71 3.38 -16.28 -13.23
C LEU A 71 4.82 -15.83 -13.53
N PHE A 72 5.54 -15.32 -12.53
CA PHE A 72 6.95 -14.94 -12.64
C PHE A 72 7.93 -16.05 -12.20
N GLY A 73 7.44 -17.28 -11.98
CA GLY A 73 8.26 -18.42 -11.60
C GLY A 73 8.71 -18.42 -10.13
N ILE A 74 8.11 -17.56 -9.29
CA ILE A 74 8.40 -17.46 -7.87
C ILE A 74 7.45 -18.40 -7.13
N THR A 75 7.93 -19.64 -6.88
CA THR A 75 7.13 -20.71 -6.25
C THR A 75 7.68 -21.19 -4.91
N ALA A 76 8.81 -20.62 -4.47
CA ALA A 76 9.51 -20.93 -3.23
C ALA A 76 10.46 -19.78 -2.86
N GLY A 77 11.04 -19.84 -1.67
CA GLY A 77 12.02 -18.86 -1.20
C GLY A 77 11.40 -17.74 -0.35
N PRO A 78 12.24 -16.84 0.20
CA PRO A 78 11.81 -15.85 1.18
C PRO A 78 10.66 -14.96 0.69
N LEU A 79 10.70 -14.52 -0.58
CA LEU A 79 9.64 -13.68 -1.13
C LEU A 79 8.32 -14.45 -1.26
N TYR A 80 8.36 -15.71 -1.71
CA TYR A 80 7.15 -16.52 -1.80
C TYR A 80 6.51 -16.76 -0.43
N GLU A 81 7.33 -17.08 0.58
CA GLU A 81 6.87 -17.27 1.96
C GLU A 81 6.28 -15.99 2.54
N HIS A 82 6.91 -14.83 2.28
CA HIS A 82 6.37 -13.52 2.66
C HIS A 82 5.01 -13.26 2.00
N ILE A 83 4.88 -13.48 0.68
CA ILE A 83 3.63 -13.31 -0.05
C ILE A 83 2.55 -14.26 0.50
N ASP A 84 2.87 -15.52 0.71
CA ASP A 84 1.94 -16.55 1.17
C ASP A 84 1.35 -16.22 2.56
N ALA A 85 2.20 -15.73 3.46
CA ALA A 85 1.84 -15.35 4.82
C ALA A 85 1.27 -13.93 4.96
N ASN A 86 1.42 -13.09 3.92
CA ASN A 86 0.93 -11.71 3.95
C ASN A 86 -0.59 -11.69 4.12
N ILE A 87 -1.08 -10.89 5.08
CA ILE A 87 -2.51 -10.79 5.39
C ILE A 87 -3.38 -10.44 4.17
N LEU A 88 -2.81 -9.76 3.17
CA LEU A 88 -3.48 -9.44 1.91
C LEU A 88 -3.86 -10.70 1.11
N ASN A 89 -3.07 -11.77 1.18
CA ASN A 89 -3.28 -13.03 0.46
C ASN A 89 -4.13 -14.05 1.23
N LEU A 90 -4.51 -13.74 2.47
CA LEU A 90 -5.30 -14.65 3.31
C LEU A 90 -6.80 -14.41 3.11
N SER A 91 -7.59 -15.48 3.20
CA SER A 91 -9.05 -15.42 3.15
C SER A 91 -9.71 -15.87 4.47
N ASP A 92 -11.03 -15.72 4.52
CA ASP A 92 -11.90 -16.38 5.50
C ASP A 92 -11.56 -16.14 6.97
N ALA A 93 -11.50 -17.23 7.76
CA ALA A 93 -11.35 -17.19 9.21
C ALA A 93 -9.96 -16.72 9.63
N THR A 94 -8.91 -17.12 8.90
CA THR A 94 -7.52 -16.72 9.20
C THR A 94 -7.36 -15.22 9.00
N HIS A 95 -7.81 -14.67 7.86
CA HIS A 95 -7.78 -13.22 7.64
C HIS A 95 -8.56 -12.46 8.71
N ARG A 96 -9.78 -12.91 9.06
CA ARG A 96 -10.58 -12.27 10.12
C ARG A 96 -9.90 -12.30 11.48
N ARG A 97 -9.26 -13.42 11.86
CA ARG A 97 -8.53 -13.56 13.12
C ARG A 97 -7.32 -12.62 13.16
N LEU A 98 -6.46 -12.66 12.14
CA LEU A 98 -5.26 -11.81 12.11
C LEU A 98 -5.63 -10.31 12.04
N ARG A 99 -6.65 -9.95 11.25
CA ARG A 99 -7.14 -8.58 11.16
C ARG A 99 -7.73 -8.08 12.48
N SER A 100 -8.41 -8.93 13.25
CA SER A 100 -8.97 -8.51 14.55
C SER A 100 -7.90 -8.23 15.59
N ILE A 101 -6.78 -8.97 15.54
CA ILE A 101 -5.63 -8.78 16.44
C ILE A 101 -4.98 -7.41 16.21
N VAL A 102 -4.66 -7.06 14.96
CA VAL A 102 -4.05 -5.75 14.67
C VAL A 102 -5.06 -4.61 14.67
N GLY A 103 -6.33 -4.89 14.34
CA GLY A 103 -7.36 -3.87 14.14
C GLY A 103 -7.57 -2.96 15.35
N GLY A 104 -7.39 -3.47 16.57
CA GLY A 104 -7.47 -2.68 17.80
C GLY A 104 -6.46 -1.52 17.83
N ALA A 105 -5.24 -1.74 17.35
CA ALA A 105 -4.19 -0.73 17.29
C ALA A 105 -4.45 0.37 16.25
N PHE A 106 -5.33 0.10 15.27
CA PHE A 106 -5.66 1.01 14.17
C PHE A 106 -7.08 1.59 14.24
N THR A 107 -7.78 1.44 15.37
CA THR A 107 -9.04 2.17 15.59
C THR A 107 -8.79 3.69 15.57
N PRO A 108 -9.79 4.54 15.23
CA PRO A 108 -9.60 5.99 15.25
C PRO A 108 -9.08 6.53 16.58
N ALA A 109 -9.53 5.97 17.71
CA ALA A 109 -9.05 6.34 19.03
C ALA A 109 -7.58 5.93 19.24
N ALA A 110 -7.22 4.69 18.90
CA ALA A 110 -5.85 4.20 19.02
C ALA A 110 -4.89 4.94 18.08
N ALA A 111 -5.28 5.21 16.83
CA ALA A 111 -4.49 6.00 15.90
C ALA A 111 -4.28 7.44 16.41
N ASN A 112 -5.31 8.08 16.96
CA ASN A 112 -5.20 9.45 17.47
C ASN A 112 -4.30 9.58 18.71
N ARG A 113 -4.02 8.49 19.45
CA ARG A 113 -3.05 8.51 20.55
C ARG A 113 -1.64 8.89 20.09
N TRP A 114 -1.32 8.60 18.82
CA TRP A 114 -0.03 8.91 18.21
C TRP A 114 0.04 10.32 17.62
N ARG A 115 -1.08 11.06 17.59
CA ARG A 115 -1.13 12.42 17.01
C ARG A 115 -0.12 13.39 17.64
N PRO A 116 0.13 13.40 18.96
CA PRO A 116 1.19 14.23 19.54
C PRO A 116 2.59 13.88 19.01
N VAL A 117 2.90 12.59 18.91
CA VAL A 117 4.18 12.08 18.39
C VAL A 117 4.35 12.46 16.91
N MET A 118 3.33 12.21 16.09
CA MET A 118 3.31 12.59 14.68
C MET A 118 3.56 14.10 14.49
N ARG A 119 2.91 14.95 15.31
CA ARG A 119 3.15 16.40 15.28
C ARG A 119 4.56 16.78 15.70
N GLN A 120 5.12 16.12 16.71
CA GLN A 120 6.48 16.36 17.16
C GLN A 120 7.49 16.02 16.05
N ILE A 121 7.36 14.85 15.42
CA ILE A 121 8.24 14.42 14.32
C ILE A 121 8.14 15.40 13.15
N LEU A 122 6.91 15.76 12.75
CA LEU A 122 6.70 16.73 11.68
C LEU A 122 7.30 18.10 12.03
N GLY A 123 7.12 18.56 13.26
CA GLY A 123 7.69 19.82 13.75
C GLY A 123 9.21 19.81 13.71
N GLN A 124 9.86 18.73 14.13
CA GLN A 124 11.33 18.60 14.07
C GLN A 124 11.86 18.62 12.62
N LEU A 125 11.19 17.92 11.71
CA LEU A 125 11.55 17.94 10.28
C LEU A 125 11.35 19.34 9.68
N TRP A 126 10.24 19.99 10.05
CA TRP A 126 9.90 21.34 9.58
C TRP A 126 10.87 22.40 10.11
N ASP A 127 11.19 22.36 11.40
CA ASP A 127 12.12 23.30 12.05
C ASP A 127 13.57 23.11 11.55
N GLY A 128 13.90 21.92 11.03
CA GLY A 128 15.17 21.62 10.39
C GLY A 128 15.31 22.17 8.97
N LEU A 129 14.23 22.68 8.37
CA LEU A 129 14.28 23.29 7.05
C LEU A 129 14.93 24.67 7.11
N ASP A 130 15.83 24.95 6.17
CA ASP A 130 16.32 26.30 5.93
C ASP A 130 15.28 27.09 5.12
N GLY A 131 14.44 27.85 5.83
CA GLY A 131 13.39 28.68 5.23
C GLY A 131 13.91 29.82 4.34
N ASP A 132 15.20 30.16 4.47
CA ASP A 132 15.85 31.21 3.68
C ASP A 132 16.70 30.62 2.53
N ALA A 133 16.65 29.30 2.33
CA ALA A 133 17.40 28.61 1.29
C ALA A 133 17.08 29.18 -0.10
N ILE A 134 18.10 29.73 -0.76
CA ILE A 134 18.01 30.19 -2.14
C ILE A 134 17.74 28.99 -3.03
N GLY A 135 16.55 28.95 -3.64
CA GLY A 135 16.11 27.85 -4.51
C GLY A 135 15.02 26.96 -3.89
N GLY A 136 14.62 27.21 -2.64
CA GLY A 136 13.58 26.45 -1.95
C GLY A 136 14.08 25.14 -1.34
N VAL A 137 13.14 24.25 -0.99
CA VAL A 137 13.40 22.97 -0.33
C VAL A 137 12.95 21.83 -1.24
N GLU A 138 13.78 20.78 -1.35
CA GLU A 138 13.37 19.52 -1.98
C GLU A 138 12.47 18.75 -0.99
N PHE A 139 11.16 18.92 -1.16
CA PHE A 139 10.15 18.46 -0.20
C PHE A 139 10.16 16.93 0.02
N VAL A 140 10.47 16.14 -1.01
CA VAL A 140 10.40 14.68 -0.92
C VAL A 140 11.47 14.15 0.03
N THR A 141 12.72 14.53 -0.17
CA THR A 141 13.84 14.12 0.69
C THR A 141 13.80 14.79 2.06
N ALA A 142 13.38 16.05 2.13
CA ALA A 142 13.39 16.77 3.39
C ALA A 142 12.21 16.39 4.33
N LEU A 143 11.03 16.06 3.79
CA LEU A 143 9.84 15.75 4.58
C LEU A 143 9.18 14.42 4.22
N ALA A 144 8.80 14.23 2.96
CA ALA A 144 7.89 13.14 2.60
C ALA A 144 8.48 11.76 2.87
N LYS A 145 9.77 11.56 2.59
CA LYS A 145 10.54 10.33 2.85
C LYS A 145 10.77 10.07 4.35
N PRO A 146 11.39 10.99 5.12
CA PRO A 146 11.72 10.70 6.52
C PRO A 146 10.49 10.62 7.44
N TYR A 147 9.44 11.39 7.19
CA TYR A 147 8.30 11.50 8.09
C TYR A 147 7.59 10.15 8.40
N PRO A 148 7.13 9.36 7.42
CA PRO A 148 6.46 8.10 7.70
C PRO A 148 7.41 7.04 8.26
N ALA A 149 8.69 7.06 7.87
CA ALA A 149 9.70 6.15 8.40
C ALA A 149 9.97 6.39 9.91
N LEU A 150 10.16 7.65 10.32
CA LEU A 150 10.30 8.04 11.73
C LEU A 150 9.03 7.73 12.54
N THR A 151 7.88 8.00 11.92
CA THR A 151 6.57 7.74 12.55
C THR A 151 6.37 6.25 12.80
N ILE A 152 6.61 5.38 11.81
CA ILE A 152 6.41 3.95 11.97
C ILE A 152 7.45 3.31 12.88
N ALA A 153 8.70 3.79 12.87
CA ALA A 153 9.72 3.36 13.84
C ALA A 153 9.21 3.55 15.27
N THR A 154 8.70 4.75 15.57
CA THR A 154 8.16 5.09 16.89
C THR A 154 6.92 4.25 17.25
N ILE A 155 5.98 4.07 16.31
CA ILE A 155 4.76 3.28 16.54
C ILE A 155 5.08 1.80 16.78
N LEU A 156 6.03 1.24 16.02
CA LEU A 156 6.50 -0.13 16.20
C LEU A 156 7.22 -0.33 17.54
N GLY A 157 7.85 0.72 18.07
CA GLY A 157 8.76 0.61 19.21
C GLY A 157 10.20 0.28 18.79
N ALA A 158 10.53 0.56 17.53
CA ALA A 158 11.88 0.45 16.99
C ALA A 158 12.71 1.72 17.32
N PRO A 159 14.05 1.61 17.43
CA PRO A 159 14.93 2.77 17.50
C PRO A 159 14.70 3.73 16.32
N VAL A 160 14.61 5.03 16.59
CA VAL A 160 14.35 6.03 15.53
C VAL A 160 15.53 6.17 14.56
N GLU A 161 16.72 5.80 14.99
CA GLU A 161 17.95 5.79 14.21
C GLU A 161 17.89 4.76 13.07
N ASP A 162 17.05 3.72 13.21
CA ASP A 162 16.84 2.71 12.18
C ASP A 162 15.86 3.16 11.08
N ALA A 163 15.21 4.32 11.19
CA ALA A 163 14.17 4.76 10.26
C ALA A 163 14.60 4.71 8.78
N ALA A 164 15.85 5.07 8.47
CA ALA A 164 16.39 4.98 7.11
C ALA A 164 16.45 3.53 6.58
N ARG A 165 16.80 2.56 7.45
CA ARG A 165 16.80 1.13 7.11
C ARG A 165 15.38 0.61 6.92
N LEU A 166 14.45 1.01 7.78
CA LEU A 166 13.03 0.64 7.64
C LEU A 166 12.46 1.15 6.32
N HIS A 167 12.82 2.38 5.92
CA HIS A 167 12.44 2.95 4.63
C HIS A 167 12.99 2.11 3.46
N GLU A 168 14.28 1.77 3.50
CA GLU A 168 14.90 0.96 2.45
C GLU A 168 14.21 -0.41 2.33
N TRP A 169 14.00 -1.11 3.45
CA TRP A 169 13.32 -2.40 3.44
C TRP A 169 11.88 -2.31 2.95
N SER A 170 11.11 -1.33 3.41
CA SER A 170 9.75 -1.10 2.89
C SER A 170 9.77 -0.89 1.39
N THR A 171 10.69 -0.07 0.87
CA THR A 171 10.83 0.20 -0.56
C THR A 171 11.09 -1.08 -1.35
N TRP A 172 11.99 -1.95 -0.87
CA TRP A 172 12.32 -3.21 -1.55
C TRP A 172 11.23 -4.26 -1.43
N VAL A 173 10.60 -4.41 -0.26
CA VAL A 173 9.51 -5.38 -0.05
C VAL A 173 8.30 -5.01 -0.91
N GLN A 174 7.96 -3.72 -1.02
CA GLN A 174 6.83 -3.26 -1.84
C GLN A 174 7.00 -3.53 -3.34
N ARG A 175 8.24 -3.75 -3.82
CA ARG A 175 8.49 -4.16 -5.22
C ARG A 175 7.93 -5.54 -5.57
N GLN A 176 7.43 -6.31 -4.61
CA GLN A 176 6.65 -7.51 -4.90
C GLN A 176 5.40 -7.24 -5.75
N PHE A 177 4.92 -5.99 -5.78
CA PHE A 177 3.76 -5.56 -6.59
C PHE A 177 4.16 -4.97 -7.95
N ASP A 178 5.46 -4.88 -8.24
CA ASP A 178 6.00 -4.37 -9.50
C ASP A 178 6.46 -5.52 -10.39
N ILE A 179 5.70 -5.77 -11.46
CA ILE A 179 5.95 -6.81 -12.47
C ILE A 179 7.38 -6.75 -13.03
N ARG A 180 7.91 -5.54 -13.26
CA ARG A 180 9.26 -5.36 -13.80
C ARG A 180 10.28 -5.75 -12.75
N ALA A 181 10.10 -5.28 -11.51
CA ALA A 181 11.02 -5.57 -10.42
C ALA A 181 11.09 -7.08 -10.09
N LEU A 182 9.96 -7.80 -10.16
CA LEU A 182 9.94 -9.26 -10.00
C LEU A 182 10.84 -9.98 -11.02
N SER A 183 11.01 -9.41 -12.22
CA SER A 183 11.85 -9.98 -13.28
C SER A 183 13.32 -9.54 -13.18
N THR A 184 13.62 -8.35 -12.66
CA THR A 184 14.96 -7.76 -12.69
C THR A 184 15.70 -7.75 -11.35
N ASP A 185 14.97 -7.72 -10.24
CA ASP A 185 15.53 -7.41 -8.92
C ASP A 185 15.24 -8.47 -7.83
N LEU A 186 14.76 -9.66 -8.22
CA LEU A 186 14.28 -10.71 -7.30
C LEU A 186 15.23 -10.98 -6.13
N ALA A 187 16.53 -11.14 -6.40
CA ALA A 187 17.52 -11.44 -5.35
C ALA A 187 17.63 -10.33 -4.30
N ARG A 188 17.49 -9.05 -4.68
CA ARG A 188 17.53 -7.94 -3.72
C ARG A 188 16.23 -7.85 -2.93
N ILE A 189 15.09 -8.13 -3.57
CA ILE A 189 13.79 -8.20 -2.90
C ILE A 189 13.82 -9.30 -1.83
N GLU A 190 14.29 -10.51 -2.17
CA GLU A 190 14.42 -11.61 -1.22
C GLU A 190 15.37 -11.27 -0.05
N ALA A 191 16.51 -10.63 -0.34
CA ALA A 191 17.42 -10.18 0.71
C ALA A 191 16.74 -9.17 1.66
N ALA A 192 16.00 -8.19 1.14
CA ALA A 192 15.28 -7.23 1.96
C ALA A 192 14.19 -7.88 2.82
N VAL A 193 13.49 -8.88 2.28
CA VAL A 193 12.53 -9.71 3.03
C VAL A 193 13.23 -10.39 4.21
N VAL A 194 14.35 -11.08 3.98
CA VAL A 194 15.08 -11.74 5.08
C VAL A 194 15.54 -10.72 6.13
N GLU A 195 16.16 -9.62 5.69
CA GLU A 195 16.70 -8.58 6.57
C GLU A 195 15.63 -7.95 7.47
N VAL A 196 14.44 -7.66 6.93
CA VAL A 196 13.36 -7.04 7.73
C VAL A 196 12.72 -8.01 8.70
N TYR A 197 12.60 -9.30 8.33
CA TYR A 197 12.10 -10.33 9.22
C TYR A 197 13.06 -10.55 10.40
N ASP A 198 14.35 -10.70 10.13
CA ASP A 198 15.38 -10.85 11.17
C ASP A 198 15.40 -9.65 12.12
N TYR A 199 15.24 -8.44 11.56
CA TYR A 199 15.17 -7.23 12.36
C TYR A 199 13.96 -7.21 13.30
N VAL A 200 12.76 -7.46 12.77
CA VAL A 200 11.52 -7.49 13.56
C VAL A 200 11.57 -8.58 14.62
N ASP A 201 12.07 -9.76 14.28
CA ASP A 201 12.28 -10.87 15.22
C ASP A 201 13.20 -10.47 16.37
N SER A 202 14.30 -9.79 16.06
CA SER A 202 15.24 -9.29 17.06
C SER A 202 14.62 -8.27 18.01
N LEU A 203 13.74 -7.38 17.51
CA LEU A 203 13.02 -6.41 18.34
C LEU A 203 12.02 -7.11 19.28
N LEU A 204 11.29 -8.12 18.78
CA LEU A 204 10.38 -8.91 19.60
C LEU A 204 11.13 -9.64 20.71
N ALA A 205 12.30 -10.22 20.41
CA ALA A 205 13.14 -10.92 21.38
C ALA A 205 13.66 -9.99 22.49
N GLN A 206 13.99 -8.73 22.16
CA GLN A 206 14.51 -7.74 23.11
C GLN A 206 13.49 -7.27 24.17
N GLY A 207 12.18 -7.48 23.96
CA GLY A 207 11.16 -6.96 24.88
C GLY A 207 10.76 -5.54 24.52
N PRO A 208 10.01 -5.36 23.42
CA PRO A 208 9.57 -4.03 23.00
C PRO A 208 8.67 -3.40 24.05
N ASP A 209 8.59 -2.07 24.04
CA ASP A 209 7.70 -1.31 24.93
C ASP A 209 6.27 -1.86 24.82
N PRO A 210 5.62 -2.27 25.92
CA PRO A 210 4.24 -2.78 25.92
C PRO A 210 3.20 -1.83 25.28
N SER A 211 3.49 -0.53 25.24
CA SER A 211 2.62 0.48 24.62
C SER A 211 2.77 0.58 23.09
N SER A 212 3.87 0.05 22.54
CA SER A 212 4.14 -0.01 21.10
C SER A 212 3.31 -1.08 20.39
N LEU A 213 3.29 -1.04 19.06
CA LEU A 213 2.63 -2.08 18.26
C LEU A 213 3.30 -3.45 18.46
N LEU A 214 4.64 -3.52 18.50
CA LEU A 214 5.33 -4.79 18.74
C LEU A 214 5.05 -5.33 20.14
N GLY A 215 4.94 -4.46 21.15
CA GLY A 215 4.52 -4.84 22.49
C GLY A 215 3.11 -5.43 22.53
N ALA A 216 2.17 -4.81 21.83
CA ALA A 216 0.79 -5.31 21.71
C ALA A 216 0.72 -6.65 20.97
N LEU A 217 1.48 -6.82 19.89
CA LEU A 217 1.56 -8.08 19.14
C LEU A 217 2.15 -9.20 19.99
N ARG A 218 3.25 -8.93 20.71
CA ARG A 218 3.88 -9.88 21.64
C ARG A 218 2.93 -10.29 22.78
N ALA A 219 2.12 -9.36 23.29
CA ALA A 219 1.11 -9.69 24.29
C ALA A 219 0.03 -10.64 23.72
N ALA A 220 -0.45 -10.39 22.51
CA ALA A 220 -1.42 -11.26 21.83
C ALA A 220 -0.85 -12.65 21.50
N GLU A 221 0.44 -12.73 21.20
CA GLU A 221 1.18 -13.99 21.01
C GLU A 221 1.29 -14.80 22.31
N ALA A 222 1.58 -14.13 23.44
CA ALA A 222 1.70 -14.78 24.75
C ALA A 222 0.38 -15.38 25.26
N GLU A 223 -0.76 -14.90 24.75
CA GLU A 223 -2.08 -15.53 24.98
C GLU A 223 -2.24 -16.88 24.24
N GLY A 224 -1.25 -17.29 23.43
CA GLY A 224 -0.93 -18.65 23.00
C GLY A 224 -1.85 -19.30 21.97
N GLU A 225 -3.16 -19.07 22.04
CA GLU A 225 -4.15 -19.72 21.17
C GLU A 225 -4.55 -18.86 19.96
N ARG A 226 -4.10 -17.60 19.91
CA ARG A 226 -4.61 -16.61 18.95
C ARG A 226 -3.61 -16.12 17.92
N LEU A 227 -2.31 -16.17 18.18
CA LEU A 227 -1.27 -15.65 17.30
C LEU A 227 0.00 -16.47 17.51
N SER A 228 0.50 -17.10 16.45
CA SER A 228 1.83 -17.74 16.51
C SER A 228 2.94 -16.71 16.38
N HIS A 229 4.16 -17.06 16.81
CA HIS A 229 5.35 -16.21 16.62
C HIS A 229 5.57 -15.79 15.17
N VAL A 230 5.42 -16.74 14.24
CA VAL A 230 5.55 -16.48 12.80
C VAL A 230 4.48 -15.48 12.33
N GLU A 231 3.24 -15.63 12.78
CA GLU A 231 2.17 -14.67 12.45
C GLU A 231 2.42 -13.29 13.08
N CYS A 232 3.00 -13.24 14.29
CA CYS A 232 3.38 -12.02 14.98
C CYS A 232 4.41 -11.21 14.18
N VAL A 233 5.51 -11.86 13.76
CA VAL A 233 6.55 -11.26 12.90
C VAL A 233 5.94 -10.79 11.58
N ASN A 234 5.16 -11.65 10.91
CA ASN A 234 4.50 -11.33 9.63
C ASN A 234 3.61 -10.08 9.72
N LEU A 235 2.80 -9.97 10.77
CA LEU A 235 1.92 -8.80 10.96
C LEU A 235 2.71 -7.51 11.16
N ALA A 236 3.80 -7.56 11.93
CA ALA A 236 4.67 -6.41 12.13
C ALA A 236 5.35 -5.97 10.82
N VAL A 237 5.87 -6.91 10.04
CA VAL A 237 6.46 -6.62 8.72
C VAL A 237 5.42 -6.04 7.76
N ASN A 238 4.20 -6.59 7.72
CA ASN A 238 3.12 -6.08 6.86
C ASN A 238 2.77 -4.62 7.19
N VAL A 239 2.71 -4.28 8.48
CA VAL A 239 2.46 -2.90 8.92
C VAL A 239 3.61 -1.97 8.52
N LEU A 240 4.87 -2.40 8.75
CA LEU A 240 6.06 -1.63 8.39
C LEU A 240 6.09 -1.36 6.88
N ALA A 241 6.00 -2.41 6.07
CA ALA A 241 6.11 -2.30 4.62
C ALA A 241 4.97 -1.46 4.02
N GLY A 242 3.74 -1.65 4.52
CA GLY A 242 2.56 -0.93 4.03
C GLY A 242 2.48 0.55 4.42
N ALA A 243 3.14 0.97 5.50
CA ALA A 243 2.96 2.31 6.07
C ALA A 243 3.90 3.38 5.50
N ILE A 244 5.07 3.00 4.97
CA ILE A 244 6.10 3.97 4.58
C ILE A 244 5.87 4.49 3.16
N ASP A 245 5.99 3.61 2.15
CA ASP A 245 5.98 4.03 0.74
C ASP A 245 4.67 4.72 0.33
N THR A 246 3.55 4.19 0.79
CA THR A 246 2.23 4.75 0.48
C THR A 246 2.07 6.17 1.04
N THR A 247 2.47 6.38 2.30
CA THR A 247 2.34 7.67 2.98
C THR A 247 3.31 8.71 2.42
N GLN A 248 4.58 8.34 2.13
CA GLN A 248 5.53 9.29 1.53
C GLN A 248 5.06 9.77 0.16
N SER A 249 4.56 8.86 -0.66
CA SER A 249 4.15 9.16 -2.03
C SER A 249 2.87 9.99 -2.02
N GLN A 250 1.93 9.70 -1.12
CA GLN A 250 0.73 10.51 -0.95
C GLN A 250 1.04 11.94 -0.47
N LEU A 251 2.01 12.12 0.44
CA LEU A 251 2.47 13.45 0.84
C LEU A 251 3.12 14.20 -0.32
N SER A 252 3.89 13.49 -1.14
CA SER A 252 4.52 14.06 -2.33
C SER A 252 3.49 14.50 -3.37
N HIS A 253 2.47 13.67 -3.64
CA HIS A 253 1.34 14.04 -4.49
C HIS A 253 0.57 15.25 -3.94
N ALA A 254 0.32 15.29 -2.63
CA ALA A 254 -0.32 16.45 -2.00
C ALA A 254 0.45 17.74 -2.26
N ALA A 255 1.76 17.74 -1.99
CA ALA A 255 2.61 18.91 -2.19
C ALA A 255 2.67 19.32 -3.67
N HIS A 256 2.74 18.35 -4.59
CA HIS A 256 2.72 18.60 -6.02
C HIS A 256 1.42 19.25 -6.48
N LEU A 257 0.26 18.71 -6.10
CA LEU A 257 -1.05 19.26 -6.45
C LEU A 257 -1.22 20.69 -5.93
N PHE A 258 -0.85 20.99 -4.69
CA PHE A 258 -0.94 22.35 -4.15
C PHE A 258 0.06 23.32 -4.78
N ALA A 259 1.20 22.84 -5.29
CA ALA A 259 2.12 23.67 -6.06
C ALA A 259 1.57 24.03 -7.44
N LEU A 260 0.77 23.15 -8.05
CA LEU A 260 0.05 23.42 -9.31
C LEU A 260 -1.18 24.31 -9.11
N GLU A 261 -1.80 24.25 -7.93
CA GLU A 261 -3.04 24.97 -7.58
C GLU A 261 -2.81 26.01 -6.45
N PRO A 262 -2.09 27.12 -6.71
CA PRO A 262 -1.70 28.09 -5.69
C PRO A 262 -2.89 28.77 -5.00
N GLU A 263 -4.03 28.89 -5.69
CA GLU A 263 -5.27 29.43 -5.11
C GLU A 263 -5.84 28.51 -4.02
N GLN A 264 -5.80 27.19 -4.24
CA GLN A 264 -6.21 26.17 -3.26
C GLN A 264 -5.28 26.17 -2.05
N TRP A 265 -3.96 26.28 -2.28
CA TRP A 265 -2.98 26.43 -1.21
C TRP A 265 -3.23 27.69 -0.37
N ALA A 266 -3.47 28.83 -1.03
CA ALA A 266 -3.77 30.09 -0.37
C ALA A 266 -5.09 30.05 0.41
N MET A 267 -6.07 29.26 -0.04
CA MET A 267 -7.31 29.04 0.71
C MET A 267 -7.05 28.25 1.99
N LEU A 268 -6.26 27.17 1.93
CA LEU A 268 -5.91 26.36 3.10
C LEU A 268 -5.12 27.14 4.16
N SER A 269 -4.23 28.04 3.74
CA SER A 269 -3.45 28.86 4.67
C SER A 269 -4.30 29.86 5.46
N ARG A 270 -5.48 30.23 4.95
CA ARG A 270 -6.43 31.12 5.63
C ARG A 270 -7.44 30.36 6.51
N SER A 271 -7.67 29.08 6.24
CA SER A 271 -8.77 28.29 6.81
C SER A 271 -8.34 26.84 7.05
N SER A 272 -7.81 26.56 8.24
CA SER A 272 -7.29 25.24 8.62
C SER A 272 -8.39 24.18 8.83
N ASP A 273 -9.65 24.59 8.95
CA ASP A 273 -10.83 23.74 8.97
C ASP A 273 -11.08 23.01 7.64
N LEU A 274 -10.48 23.49 6.54
CA LEU A 274 -10.55 22.85 5.22
C LEU A 274 -9.57 21.68 5.05
N VAL A 275 -8.57 21.54 5.93
CA VAL A 275 -7.51 20.52 5.81
C VAL A 275 -8.07 19.09 5.68
N PRO A 276 -9.07 18.62 6.47
CA PRO A 276 -9.61 17.27 6.32
C PRO A 276 -10.24 17.01 4.94
N ALA A 277 -10.94 18.01 4.39
CA ALA A 277 -11.54 17.92 3.06
C ALA A 277 -10.45 17.90 1.98
N ALA A 278 -9.44 18.75 2.11
CA ALA A 278 -8.30 18.80 1.20
C ALA A 278 -7.51 17.49 1.16
N VAL A 279 -7.27 16.84 2.31
CA VAL A 279 -6.63 15.52 2.36
C VAL A 279 -7.44 14.47 1.61
N THR A 280 -8.77 14.49 1.75
CA THR A 280 -9.67 13.57 1.04
C THR A 280 -9.67 13.84 -0.46
N GLU A 281 -9.63 15.10 -0.87
CA GLU A 281 -9.63 15.49 -2.28
C GLU A 281 -8.31 15.12 -2.96
N VAL A 282 -7.18 15.30 -2.28
CA VAL A 282 -5.87 14.84 -2.76
C VAL A 282 -5.88 13.32 -2.98
N LEU A 283 -6.41 12.53 -2.03
CA LEU A 283 -6.56 11.08 -2.18
C LEU A 283 -7.47 10.69 -3.35
N ARG A 284 -8.47 11.51 -3.67
CA ARG A 284 -9.41 11.29 -4.77
C ARG A 284 -8.81 11.64 -6.13
N VAL A 285 -8.03 12.72 -6.20
CA VAL A 285 -7.46 13.24 -7.45
C VAL A 285 -6.21 12.46 -7.84
N GLU A 286 -5.31 12.21 -6.88
CA GLU A 286 -4.02 11.56 -7.12
C GLU A 286 -3.77 10.47 -6.06
N PRO A 287 -4.42 9.30 -6.19
CA PRO A 287 -4.22 8.18 -5.29
C PRO A 287 -2.87 7.50 -5.53
N VAL A 288 -2.08 7.32 -4.47
CA VAL A 288 -0.81 6.56 -4.51
C VAL A 288 -0.98 5.08 -4.93
N THR A 289 -2.17 4.53 -4.73
CA THR A 289 -2.52 3.16 -5.16
C THR A 289 -3.53 3.25 -6.30
N PRO A 290 -3.06 3.40 -7.55
CA PRO A 290 -3.92 3.64 -8.71
C PRO A 290 -4.81 2.45 -9.08
N PHE A 291 -4.46 1.24 -8.61
CA PHE A 291 -5.31 0.07 -8.74
C PHE A 291 -5.08 -0.93 -7.61
N THR A 292 -6.05 -1.81 -7.39
CA THR A 292 -5.89 -3.05 -6.62
C THR A 292 -6.38 -4.23 -7.47
N ALA A 293 -6.15 -5.46 -7.05
CA ALA A 293 -6.51 -6.62 -7.85
C ALA A 293 -7.35 -7.65 -7.09
N ARG A 294 -8.13 -8.41 -7.84
CA ARG A 294 -8.92 -9.55 -7.38
C ARG A 294 -8.75 -10.74 -8.32
N LEU A 295 -8.60 -11.93 -7.78
CA LEU A 295 -8.68 -13.19 -8.49
C LEU A 295 -10.10 -13.73 -8.38
N CYS A 296 -10.75 -14.05 -9.49
CA CYS A 296 -12.02 -14.80 -9.49
C CYS A 296 -11.75 -16.25 -9.06
N LEU A 297 -12.41 -16.72 -7.99
CA LEU A 297 -12.29 -18.10 -7.50
C LEU A 297 -13.29 -19.05 -8.15
N GLU A 298 -14.37 -18.49 -8.69
CA GLU A 298 -15.39 -19.17 -9.50
C GLU A 298 -15.76 -18.28 -10.68
N ASP A 299 -16.63 -18.77 -11.56
CA ASP A 299 -17.17 -17.94 -12.64
C ASP A 299 -18.04 -16.81 -12.04
N ILE A 300 -17.69 -15.56 -12.33
CA ILE A 300 -18.43 -14.38 -11.86
C ILE A 300 -19.15 -13.72 -13.03
N GLU A 301 -20.44 -13.47 -12.86
CA GLU A 301 -21.26 -12.76 -13.85
C GLU A 301 -21.44 -11.29 -13.44
N TYR A 302 -21.16 -10.35 -14.34
CA TYR A 302 -21.44 -8.93 -14.16
C TYR A 302 -21.78 -8.26 -15.49
N THR A 303 -22.94 -7.58 -15.57
CA THR A 303 -23.39 -6.85 -16.76
C THR A 303 -23.31 -7.68 -18.05
N ASP A 304 -23.91 -8.89 -18.05
CA ASP A 304 -23.93 -9.83 -19.18
C ASP A 304 -22.57 -10.41 -19.62
N VAL A 305 -21.51 -10.11 -18.88
CA VAL A 305 -20.15 -10.63 -19.07
C VAL A 305 -19.83 -11.68 -18.01
N VAL A 306 -19.24 -12.79 -18.44
CA VAL A 306 -18.73 -13.86 -17.56
C VAL A 306 -17.23 -13.70 -17.40
N PHE A 307 -16.76 -13.67 -16.15
CA PHE A 307 -15.37 -13.68 -15.74
C PHE A 307 -15.05 -15.07 -15.20
N PRO A 308 -14.41 -15.96 -15.99
CA PRO A 308 -14.13 -17.33 -15.56
C PRO A 308 -13.26 -17.37 -14.29
N ALA A 309 -13.36 -18.46 -13.55
CA ALA A 309 -12.42 -18.76 -12.47
C ALA A 309 -10.96 -18.63 -12.95
N GLY A 310 -10.10 -18.03 -12.13
CA GLY A 310 -8.71 -17.71 -12.49
C GLY A 310 -8.53 -16.35 -13.17
N THR A 311 -9.60 -15.65 -13.54
CA THR A 311 -9.48 -14.28 -14.09
C THR A 311 -8.95 -13.33 -13.02
N ILE A 312 -7.87 -12.61 -13.32
CA ILE A 312 -7.41 -11.49 -12.52
C ILE A 312 -8.13 -10.23 -12.99
N VAL A 313 -8.82 -9.57 -12.09
CA VAL A 313 -9.51 -8.29 -12.30
C VAL A 313 -8.72 -7.20 -11.57
N ALA A 314 -8.13 -6.28 -12.32
CA ALA A 314 -7.51 -5.07 -11.78
C ALA A 314 -8.58 -3.97 -11.67
N ILE A 315 -8.69 -3.33 -10.52
CA ILE A 315 -9.73 -2.36 -10.17
C ILE A 315 -9.05 -1.01 -10.06
N CYS A 316 -9.29 -0.15 -11.05
CA CYS A 316 -8.79 1.21 -11.07
C CYS A 316 -9.44 2.06 -9.97
N ALA A 317 -8.65 2.95 -9.38
CA ALA A 317 -9.12 3.97 -8.44
C ALA A 317 -10.05 5.01 -9.11
#